data_AF-A0A927GGJ8-F1
#
_entry.id   AF-A0A927GGJ8-F1
#
_cell.length_a   1.000
_cell.length_b   1.000
_cell.length_c   1.000
_cell.angle_alpha   90.00
_cell.angle_beta   90.00
_cell.angle_gamma   90.00
#
_symmetry.space_group_name_H-M   'P 1'
#
loop_
_entity.id
_entity.type
_entity.pdbx_description
1 polymer ?
#
loop_
_entity_poly.entity_id
_entity_poly.type
_entity_poly.pdbx_seq_one_letter_code
_entity_poly.pdbx_strand_id
1 'polypeptide(L)'
;MPSTAVLLNAGPVQVRYENGFLRTLSMGNRELVRMIYFALRNPDWSTARIDITNERIDQTYDTFHVDYNWLVNDLGIHMAGHVAMQGHSDGRIAVVFQGEALSTFQRNRIGICVLHPLIGTTGQPCQITSPDGSQSNGLFPELIRPNQPFLGIQSMTWQTAFGDTLQLEFAGDVFETEDQRNWTDASFKTYSTPLTIPIPATVPAGTIVEQRVHFQPISLADETASAPIAPVASEQPENTLRIGLGQRADGQRLRDTEIASLKKLVLSHLRADVFLSSPDWTDHLQNARSDAQALGIPLDLALFFSTDSAKELSDFLAFLETNPTTIQSVSLFNLANRITSDTLLTKLVPILRAQLPTVPIGGGTDANFAEFNRNRFTYDLVDFVTFSINPQVHAFDNQTIMENVAAQADVVRSARYLTNNKPVRISAVTLLPRFNPALSTTFPIPLPLTDPRQSTHFAADWTKASRQILQGAGAVSVTYFETHGPRGIVDDETVFPVFNSLL
;
A
#
# COMPACT_ATOMS: atom_id res chain seq x y z
N MET A 1 6.67 19.55 16.93
CA MET A 1 7.28 18.64 17.93
C MET A 1 6.63 17.29 17.72
N PRO A 2 7.37 16.17 17.56
CA PRO A 2 6.72 14.87 17.61
C PRO A 2 6.07 14.72 19.00
N SER A 3 4.76 14.46 19.07
CA SER A 3 4.14 14.12 20.34
C SER A 3 4.80 12.84 20.84
N THR A 4 5.23 12.82 22.09
CA THR A 4 5.85 11.63 22.67
C THR A 4 4.73 10.65 22.96
N ALA A 5 4.81 9.44 22.41
CA ALA A 5 3.80 8.42 22.68
C ALA A 5 3.66 8.17 24.18
N VAL A 6 2.43 8.04 24.65
CA VAL A 6 2.07 7.79 26.05
C VAL A 6 1.58 6.36 26.19
N LEU A 7 2.11 5.62 27.16
CA LEU A 7 1.66 4.27 27.46
C LEU A 7 0.56 4.33 28.52
N LEU A 8 -0.61 3.81 28.19
CA LEU A 8 -1.81 3.76 29.01
C LEU A 8 -2.17 2.30 29.34
N ASN A 9 -2.94 2.08 30.40
CA ASN A 9 -3.43 0.75 30.76
C ASN A 9 -4.95 0.74 30.99
N ALA A 10 -5.62 -0.24 30.41
CA ALA A 10 -6.98 -0.65 30.73
C ALA A 10 -6.87 -2.08 31.28
N GLY A 11 -6.79 -2.25 32.60
CA GLY A 11 -6.57 -3.55 33.23
C GLY A 11 -5.37 -4.30 32.61
N PRO A 12 -5.60 -5.48 32.01
CA PRO A 12 -4.54 -6.28 31.37
C PRO A 12 -4.11 -5.77 29.98
N VAL A 13 -4.81 -4.77 29.41
CA VAL A 13 -4.56 -4.25 28.06
C VAL A 13 -3.73 -2.99 28.13
N GLN A 14 -2.52 -3.05 27.58
CA GLN A 14 -1.65 -1.91 27.40
C GLN A 14 -1.97 -1.21 26.07
N VAL A 15 -1.99 0.11 26.08
CA VAL A 15 -2.36 0.93 24.92
C VAL A 15 -1.31 2.02 24.71
N ARG A 16 -0.77 2.13 23.50
CA ARG A 16 0.12 3.23 23.13
C ARG A 16 -0.70 4.36 22.51
N TYR A 17 -0.91 5.44 23.24
CA TYR A 17 -1.53 6.66 22.71
C TYR A 17 -0.51 7.52 21.98
N GLU A 18 -0.83 7.96 20.76
CA GLU A 18 0.05 8.81 19.96
C GLU A 18 -0.74 9.63 18.93
N ASN A 19 -0.49 10.94 18.88
CA ASN A 19 -1.11 11.88 17.93
C ASN A 19 -2.64 11.79 17.87
N GLY A 20 -3.31 11.68 19.02
CA GLY A 20 -4.77 11.54 19.09
C GLY A 20 -5.30 10.12 18.83
N PHE A 21 -4.45 9.15 18.52
CA PHE A 21 -4.89 7.79 18.17
C PHE A 21 -4.48 6.79 19.25
N LEU A 22 -5.27 5.72 19.39
CA LEU A 22 -4.86 4.56 20.18
C LEU A 22 -4.12 3.60 19.24
N ARG A 23 -2.81 3.47 19.41
CA ARG A 23 -1.96 2.51 18.70
C ARG A 23 -1.59 1.35 19.61
N THR A 24 -1.45 0.19 19.00
CA THR A 24 -1.12 -1.10 19.60
C THR A 24 -1.81 -1.32 20.95
N LEU A 25 -3.06 -1.78 20.90
CA LEU A 25 -3.69 -2.41 22.06
C LEU A 25 -3.10 -3.80 22.18
N SER A 26 -2.44 -4.09 23.30
CA SER A 26 -1.66 -5.30 23.47
C SER A 26 -1.83 -5.91 24.86
N MET A 27 -1.56 -7.21 24.94
CA MET A 27 -1.40 -7.94 26.18
C MET A 27 -0.06 -8.69 26.10
N GLY A 28 0.89 -8.28 26.93
CA GLY A 28 2.29 -8.70 26.79
C GLY A 28 2.82 -8.34 25.39
N ASN A 29 3.36 -9.33 24.67
CA ASN A 29 3.88 -9.15 23.31
C ASN A 29 2.85 -9.41 22.20
N ARG A 30 1.58 -9.65 22.56
CA ARG A 30 0.51 -9.97 21.61
C ARG A 30 -0.31 -8.73 21.31
N GLU A 31 -0.38 -8.39 20.04
CA GLU A 31 -1.22 -7.30 19.56
C GLU A 31 -2.66 -7.79 19.40
N LEU A 32 -3.59 -7.12 20.09
CA LEU A 32 -5.02 -7.42 20.05
C LEU A 32 -5.72 -6.57 18.98
N VAL A 33 -5.39 -5.28 18.94
CA VAL A 33 -5.85 -4.32 17.92
C VAL A 33 -4.67 -3.42 17.56
N ARG A 34 -4.45 -3.21 16.27
CA ARG A 34 -3.29 -2.44 15.79
C ARG A 34 -3.44 -0.94 15.99
N MET A 35 -4.61 -0.42 15.65
CA MET A 35 -4.87 1.00 15.81
C MET A 35 -6.36 1.30 15.80
N ILE A 36 -6.80 2.24 16.63
CA ILE A 36 -8.08 2.94 16.50
C ILE A 36 -7.75 4.40 16.19
N TYR A 37 -8.16 4.85 15.00
CA TYR A 37 -7.86 6.19 14.50
C TYR A 37 -9.04 6.79 13.74
N PHE A 38 -8.91 8.06 13.37
CA PHE A 38 -9.95 8.81 12.68
C PHE A 38 -9.46 9.26 11.30
N ALA A 39 -10.31 9.12 10.29
CA ALA A 39 -9.98 9.50 8.93
C ALA A 39 -11.07 10.38 8.31
N LEU A 40 -10.68 11.55 7.83
CA LEU A 40 -11.50 12.40 6.96
C LEU A 40 -10.82 12.45 5.60
N ARG A 41 -11.53 12.03 4.54
CA ARG A 41 -10.98 11.92 3.19
C ARG A 41 -11.83 12.66 2.17
N ASN A 42 -11.15 13.47 1.36
CA ASN A 42 -11.75 14.21 0.25
C ASN A 42 -12.09 13.25 -0.93
N PRO A 43 -12.68 13.76 -2.03
CA PRO A 43 -13.01 12.97 -3.22
C PRO A 43 -11.81 12.25 -3.87
N ASP A 44 -10.59 12.74 -3.67
CA ASP A 44 -9.37 12.15 -4.24
C ASP A 44 -8.77 11.05 -3.35
N TRP A 45 -9.45 10.70 -2.25
CA TRP A 45 -8.98 9.78 -1.20
C TRP A 45 -7.78 10.29 -0.36
N SER A 46 -7.41 11.56 -0.50
CA SER A 46 -6.41 12.20 0.36
C SER A 46 -6.95 12.34 1.78
N THR A 47 -6.10 12.09 2.78
CA THR A 47 -6.50 12.15 4.21
C THR A 47 -6.16 13.52 4.77
N ALA A 48 -7.17 14.22 5.28
CA ALA A 48 -7.03 15.56 5.83
C ALA A 48 -6.26 15.54 7.16
N ARG A 49 -5.44 16.56 7.37
CA ARG A 49 -4.74 16.75 8.64
C ARG A 49 -5.73 17.17 9.74
N ILE A 50 -5.63 16.50 10.89
CA ILE A 50 -6.40 16.81 12.10
C ILE A 50 -5.49 17.60 13.04
N ASP A 51 -5.91 18.80 13.41
CA ASP A 51 -5.26 19.61 14.45
C ASP A 51 -5.96 19.38 15.80
N ILE A 52 -5.19 18.97 16.80
CA ILE A 52 -5.68 18.64 18.15
C ILE A 52 -5.42 19.80 19.11
N THR A 53 -6.39 20.12 19.96
CA THR A 53 -6.30 21.16 21.00
C THR A 53 -6.96 20.69 22.29
N ASN A 54 -6.58 21.30 23.41
CA ASN A 54 -7.09 20.97 24.75
C ASN A 54 -6.97 19.48 25.08
N GLU A 55 -5.85 18.85 24.69
CA GLU A 55 -5.59 17.44 24.97
C GLU A 55 -5.35 17.22 26.46
N ARG A 56 -6.15 16.34 27.04
CA ARG A 56 -6.06 15.92 28.43
C ARG A 56 -5.96 14.40 28.51
N ILE A 57 -5.03 13.94 29.34
CA ILE A 57 -4.79 12.53 29.62
C ILE A 57 -4.78 12.36 31.13
N ASP A 58 -5.80 11.70 31.67
CA ASP A 58 -5.83 11.25 33.06
C ASP A 58 -5.65 9.73 33.09
N GLN A 59 -4.71 9.22 33.89
CA GLN A 59 -4.49 7.78 34.02
C GLN A 59 -4.23 7.36 35.46
N THR A 60 -4.63 6.14 35.78
CA THR A 60 -4.27 5.44 37.00
C THR A 60 -3.44 4.21 36.66
N TYR A 61 -3.33 3.25 37.59
CA TYR A 61 -2.60 2.01 37.32
C TYR A 61 -3.28 1.13 36.26
N ASP A 62 -4.62 1.06 36.25
CA ASP A 62 -5.40 0.12 35.44
C ASP A 62 -6.57 0.78 34.68
N THR A 63 -6.66 2.11 34.69
CA THR A 63 -7.68 2.86 33.91
C THR A 63 -7.07 4.11 33.30
N PHE A 64 -7.68 4.60 32.21
CA PHE A 64 -7.34 5.88 31.61
C PHE A 64 -8.56 6.61 31.07
N HIS A 65 -8.43 7.92 30.93
CA HIS A 65 -9.32 8.80 30.20
C HIS A 65 -8.49 9.76 29.34
N VAL A 66 -8.85 9.87 28.07
CA VAL A 66 -8.28 10.85 27.15
C VAL A 66 -9.42 11.64 26.54
N ASP A 67 -9.33 12.96 26.56
CA ASP A 67 -10.27 13.84 25.90
C ASP A 67 -9.54 14.99 25.19
N TYR A 68 -10.05 15.40 24.03
CA TYR A 68 -9.51 16.52 23.28
C TYR A 68 -10.51 17.07 22.25
N ASN A 69 -10.29 18.33 21.88
CA ASN A 69 -10.96 18.95 20.74
C ASN A 69 -10.12 18.78 19.48
N TRP A 70 -10.78 18.69 18.33
CA TRP A 70 -10.10 18.61 17.04
C TRP A 70 -10.72 19.54 16.00
N LEU A 71 -9.90 19.99 15.05
CA LEU A 71 -10.28 20.79 13.90
C LEU A 71 -9.63 20.22 12.64
N VAL A 72 -10.40 20.17 11.57
CA VAL A 72 -9.91 20.01 10.20
C VAL A 72 -10.32 21.25 9.43
N ASN A 73 -9.34 21.92 8.82
CA ASN A 73 -9.53 22.95 7.80
C ASN A 73 -8.53 22.71 6.68
N ASP A 74 -8.70 21.58 5.99
CA ASP A 74 -7.73 21.02 5.04
C ASP A 74 -8.45 20.24 3.95
N LEU A 75 -7.86 20.17 2.75
CA LEU A 75 -8.43 19.46 1.57
C LEU A 75 -9.89 19.83 1.24
N GLY A 76 -10.31 21.05 1.55
CA GLY A 76 -11.69 21.53 1.36
C GLY A 76 -12.69 21.01 2.39
N ILE A 77 -12.24 20.32 3.43
CA ILE A 77 -13.03 19.86 4.57
C ILE A 77 -12.87 20.88 5.70
N HIS A 78 -14.00 21.38 6.23
CA HIS A 78 -14.01 22.23 7.42
C HIS A 78 -14.97 21.63 8.46
N MET A 79 -14.41 21.01 9.49
CA MET A 79 -15.16 20.25 10.50
C MET A 79 -14.42 20.31 11.83
N ALA A 80 -15.14 20.48 12.93
CA ALA A 80 -14.55 20.48 14.27
C ALA A 80 -15.35 19.59 15.22
N GLY A 81 -14.73 19.14 16.29
CA GLY A 81 -15.39 18.23 17.20
C GLY A 81 -14.58 17.87 18.42
N HIS A 82 -14.99 16.75 19.03
CA HIS A 82 -14.45 16.24 20.27
C HIS A 82 -14.22 14.74 20.17
N VAL A 83 -13.17 14.26 20.82
CA VAL A 83 -12.90 12.84 21.00
C VAL A 83 -12.80 12.55 22.50
N ALA A 84 -13.44 11.45 22.91
CA ALA A 84 -13.30 10.91 24.26
C ALA A 84 -12.91 9.44 24.17
N MET A 85 -11.94 9.02 24.97
CA MET A 85 -11.48 7.65 25.09
C MET A 85 -11.44 7.26 26.56
N GLN A 86 -11.86 6.04 26.87
CA GLN A 86 -11.87 5.54 28.23
C GLN A 86 -11.40 4.09 28.26
N GLY A 87 -10.44 3.80 29.13
CA GLY A 87 -9.98 2.45 29.45
C GLY A 87 -10.43 2.05 30.85
N HIS A 88 -10.97 0.84 30.98
CA HIS A 88 -11.50 0.28 32.23
C HIS A 88 -10.58 -0.82 32.78
N SER A 89 -10.66 -1.07 34.09
CA SER A 89 -9.80 -2.03 34.80
C SER A 89 -10.04 -3.49 34.42
N ASP A 90 -11.12 -3.77 33.68
CA ASP A 90 -11.42 -5.08 33.10
C ASP A 90 -10.91 -5.27 31.65
N GLY A 91 -10.18 -4.28 31.11
CA GLY A 91 -9.66 -4.33 29.74
C GLY A 91 -10.57 -3.77 28.67
N ARG A 92 -11.79 -3.33 29.02
CA ARG A 92 -12.67 -2.66 28.05
C ARG A 92 -12.15 -1.28 27.71
N ILE A 93 -12.27 -0.91 26.44
CA ILE A 93 -11.89 0.41 25.93
C ILE A 93 -13.04 0.98 25.10
N ALA A 94 -13.50 2.18 25.42
CA ALA A 94 -14.52 2.90 24.67
C ALA A 94 -13.90 4.13 23.98
N VAL A 95 -14.25 4.35 22.72
CA VAL A 95 -13.85 5.54 21.95
C VAL A 95 -15.10 6.17 21.34
N VAL A 96 -15.23 7.48 21.53
CA VAL A 96 -16.28 8.32 20.94
C VAL A 96 -15.62 9.36 20.06
N PHE A 97 -16.03 9.42 18.80
CA PHE A 97 -15.63 10.44 17.83
C PHE A 97 -16.85 11.25 17.43
N GLN A 98 -16.84 12.54 17.75
CA GLN A 98 -17.92 13.46 17.40
C GLN A 98 -17.37 14.65 16.61
N GLY A 99 -18.10 15.13 15.62
CA GLY A 99 -17.86 16.43 15.02
C GLY A 99 -19.03 17.01 14.25
N GLU A 100 -18.92 18.31 13.98
CA GLU A 100 -19.89 19.13 13.26
C GLU A 100 -19.23 19.74 12.01
N ALA A 101 -19.89 19.62 10.87
CA ALA A 101 -19.47 20.26 9.63
C ALA A 101 -19.64 21.79 9.72
N LEU A 102 -18.53 22.53 9.70
CA LEU A 102 -18.52 24.00 9.77
C LEU A 102 -18.77 24.66 8.41
N SER A 103 -18.67 23.89 7.33
CA SER A 103 -19.07 24.27 5.98
C SER A 103 -19.67 23.08 5.23
N THR A 104 -20.26 23.32 4.06
CA THR A 104 -20.65 22.25 3.15
C THR A 104 -19.45 21.78 2.34
N PHE A 105 -19.20 20.46 2.30
CA PHE A 105 -18.08 19.87 1.55
C PHE A 105 -18.41 18.47 0.99
N GLN A 106 -17.48 17.89 0.22
CA GLN A 106 -17.56 16.54 -0.33
C GLN A 106 -16.58 15.60 0.38
N ARG A 107 -16.99 14.36 0.62
CA ARG A 107 -16.13 13.34 1.27
C ARG A 107 -16.29 11.95 0.70
N ASN A 108 -15.20 11.18 0.73
CA ASN A 108 -15.24 9.73 0.56
C ASN A 108 -15.31 9.00 1.91
N ARG A 109 -14.71 9.57 2.97
CA ARG A 109 -14.73 8.99 4.32
C ARG A 109 -14.71 10.07 5.40
N ILE A 110 -15.48 9.86 6.45
CA ILE A 110 -15.39 10.55 7.74
C ILE A 110 -15.68 9.47 8.79
N GLY A 111 -14.83 9.33 9.79
CA GLY A 111 -15.15 8.50 10.96
C GLY A 111 -14.01 7.63 11.47
N ILE A 112 -14.39 6.70 12.34
CA ILE A 112 -13.53 5.75 13.03
C ILE A 112 -13.06 4.65 12.07
N CYS A 113 -11.78 4.32 12.17
CA CYS A 113 -11.16 3.16 11.53
C CYS A 113 -10.45 2.33 12.60
N VAL A 114 -10.66 1.02 12.56
CA VAL A 114 -10.00 0.05 13.45
C VAL A 114 -9.14 -0.89 12.62
N LEU A 115 -7.84 -0.95 12.92
CA LEU A 115 -6.89 -1.84 12.28
C LEU A 115 -6.70 -3.10 13.11
N HIS A 116 -6.80 -4.25 12.47
CA HIS A 116 -6.53 -5.57 13.05
C HIS A 116 -5.14 -6.04 12.59
N PRO A 117 -4.28 -6.52 13.50
CA PRO A 117 -2.96 -7.01 13.13
C PRO A 117 -3.05 -8.26 12.27
N LEU A 118 -2.10 -8.49 11.37
CA LEU A 118 -2.07 -9.74 10.58
C LEU A 118 -1.70 -10.95 11.45
N ILE A 119 -0.65 -10.80 12.27
CA ILE A 119 -0.19 -11.85 13.19
C ILE A 119 -1.28 -12.09 14.21
N GLY A 120 -1.73 -13.34 14.33
CA GLY A 120 -2.80 -13.73 15.25
C GLY A 120 -4.21 -13.58 14.68
N THR A 121 -4.44 -12.84 13.61
CA THR A 121 -5.79 -12.61 13.05
C THR A 121 -6.01 -13.32 11.72
N THR A 122 -5.01 -13.36 10.83
CA THR A 122 -5.13 -14.00 9.52
C THR A 122 -5.55 -15.48 9.65
N GLY A 123 -6.54 -15.90 8.87
CA GLY A 123 -7.11 -17.25 8.89
C GLY A 123 -8.08 -17.53 10.04
N GLN A 124 -8.22 -16.62 11.01
CA GLN A 124 -9.02 -16.88 12.20
C GLN A 124 -10.53 -16.62 12.00
N PRO A 125 -11.40 -17.34 12.74
CA PRO A 125 -12.84 -17.16 12.63
C PRO A 125 -13.31 -15.83 13.20
N CYS A 126 -14.31 -15.27 12.54
CA CYS A 126 -15.01 -14.06 12.96
C CYS A 126 -16.52 -14.24 12.76
N GLN A 127 -17.27 -13.88 13.80
CA GLN A 127 -18.72 -13.76 13.76
C GLN A 127 -19.10 -12.28 13.68
N ILE A 128 -19.95 -11.93 12.72
CA ILE A 128 -20.51 -10.60 12.55
C ILE A 128 -21.96 -10.62 13.00
N THR A 129 -22.35 -9.62 13.80
CA THR A 129 -23.75 -9.29 14.04
C THR A 129 -24.08 -8.01 13.27
N SER A 130 -25.13 -8.08 12.46
CA SER A 130 -25.61 -6.99 11.64
C SER A 130 -26.58 -6.07 12.40
N PRO A 131 -26.81 -4.83 11.93
CA PRO A 131 -27.78 -3.92 12.55
C PRO A 131 -29.22 -4.45 12.64
N ASP A 132 -29.60 -5.39 11.78
CA ASP A 132 -30.91 -6.07 11.82
C ASP A 132 -30.94 -7.27 12.80
N GLY A 133 -29.85 -7.51 13.52
CA GLY A 133 -29.67 -8.63 14.44
C GLY A 133 -29.28 -9.95 13.78
N SER A 134 -29.18 -10.01 12.45
CA SER A 134 -28.71 -11.21 11.75
C SER A 134 -27.24 -11.48 12.06
N GLN A 135 -26.87 -12.77 12.09
CA GLN A 135 -25.50 -13.18 12.33
C GLN A 135 -24.92 -13.90 11.11
N SER A 136 -23.64 -13.66 10.84
CA SER A 136 -22.88 -14.39 9.84
C SER A 136 -21.51 -14.78 10.39
N ASN A 137 -20.98 -15.91 9.93
CA ASN A 137 -19.66 -16.39 10.30
C ASN A 137 -18.76 -16.37 9.05
N GLY A 138 -17.49 -16.03 9.25
CA GLY A 138 -16.48 -16.09 8.21
C GLY A 138 -15.08 -16.23 8.80
N LEU A 139 -14.08 -16.15 7.93
CA LEU A 139 -12.67 -16.19 8.31
C LEU A 139 -11.99 -14.89 7.84
N PHE A 140 -11.07 -14.37 8.65
CA PHE A 140 -10.13 -13.39 8.13
C PHE A 140 -9.30 -14.03 7.00
N PRO A 141 -9.22 -13.42 5.81
CA PRO A 141 -8.63 -14.09 4.65
C PRO A 141 -7.15 -14.44 4.80
N GLU A 142 -6.77 -15.67 4.49
CA GLU A 142 -5.34 -16.03 4.35
C GLU A 142 -4.73 -15.35 3.13
N LEU A 143 -5.36 -15.55 1.97
CA LEU A 143 -5.04 -14.88 0.71
C LEU A 143 -5.81 -13.57 0.58
N ILE A 144 -5.19 -12.57 -0.05
CA ILE A 144 -5.74 -11.22 -0.13
C ILE A 144 -7.06 -11.22 -0.92
N ARG A 145 -8.13 -10.74 -0.27
CA ARG A 145 -9.46 -10.60 -0.91
C ARG A 145 -9.59 -9.24 -1.59
N PRO A 146 -10.03 -9.16 -2.86
CA PRO A 146 -10.17 -7.88 -3.57
C PRO A 146 -11.31 -7.00 -3.05
N ASN A 147 -12.32 -7.64 -2.43
CA ASN A 147 -13.54 -7.03 -1.88
C ASN A 147 -13.60 -7.28 -0.37
N GLN A 148 -14.46 -6.52 0.31
CA GLN A 148 -14.68 -6.59 1.76
C GLN A 148 -14.93 -8.04 2.23
N PRO A 149 -14.11 -8.60 3.13
CA PRO A 149 -14.40 -9.89 3.76
C PRO A 149 -15.63 -9.88 4.67
N PHE A 150 -15.94 -8.76 5.31
CA PHE A 150 -17.07 -8.62 6.23
C PHE A 150 -17.85 -7.34 5.93
N LEU A 151 -19.18 -7.44 5.94
CA LEU A 151 -20.10 -6.37 5.57
C LEU A 151 -21.15 -6.19 6.67
N GLY A 152 -21.74 -5.00 6.74
CA GLY A 152 -22.93 -4.76 7.57
C GLY A 152 -22.68 -4.95 9.06
N ILE A 153 -21.57 -4.46 9.59
CA ILE A 153 -21.09 -4.76 10.94
C ILE A 153 -21.72 -3.78 11.94
N GLN A 154 -22.46 -4.30 12.91
CA GLN A 154 -22.77 -3.61 14.18
C GLN A 154 -21.86 -4.12 15.30
N SER A 155 -21.57 -5.41 15.34
CA SER A 155 -20.50 -5.96 16.17
C SER A 155 -19.75 -7.07 15.45
N MET A 156 -18.51 -7.28 15.84
CA MET A 156 -17.69 -8.40 15.38
C MET A 156 -16.97 -9.04 16.56
N THR A 157 -17.06 -10.36 16.64
CA THR A 157 -16.33 -11.18 17.62
C THR A 157 -15.38 -12.08 16.84
N TRP A 158 -14.09 -12.09 17.18
CA TRP A 158 -13.12 -12.95 16.52
C TRP A 158 -12.21 -13.65 17.52
N GLN A 159 -11.71 -14.81 17.10
CA GLN A 159 -10.69 -15.55 17.84
C GLN A 159 -9.32 -15.17 17.31
N THR A 160 -8.31 -15.11 18.17
CA THR A 160 -6.91 -14.99 17.75
C THR A 160 -6.26 -16.37 17.69
N ALA A 161 -5.20 -16.49 16.89
CA ALA A 161 -4.38 -17.71 16.88
C ALA A 161 -3.66 -17.97 18.22
N PHE A 162 -3.68 -17.00 19.14
CA PHE A 162 -3.18 -17.13 20.51
C PHE A 162 -4.23 -17.68 21.48
N GLY A 163 -5.49 -17.82 21.04
CA GLY A 163 -6.60 -18.31 21.86
C GLY A 163 -7.44 -17.21 22.53
N ASP A 164 -7.16 -15.94 22.24
CA ASP A 164 -8.01 -14.83 22.73
C ASP A 164 -9.35 -14.83 21.98
N THR A 165 -10.42 -14.39 22.64
CA THR A 165 -11.67 -14.01 22.00
C THR A 165 -11.91 -12.54 22.26
N LEU A 166 -11.96 -11.77 21.18
CA LEU A 166 -12.04 -10.31 21.19
C LEU A 166 -13.34 -9.88 20.54
N GLN A 167 -13.90 -8.76 20.99
CA GLN A 167 -15.10 -8.18 20.43
C GLN A 167 -14.93 -6.68 20.20
N LEU A 168 -15.52 -6.20 19.09
CA LEU A 168 -15.76 -4.79 18.82
C LEU A 168 -17.26 -4.58 18.59
N GLU A 169 -17.82 -3.59 19.26
CA GLU A 169 -19.17 -3.07 18.99
C GLU A 169 -19.05 -1.67 18.40
N PHE A 170 -19.85 -1.38 17.39
CA PHE A 170 -19.84 -0.13 16.66
C PHE A 170 -21.21 0.55 16.74
N ALA A 171 -21.20 1.87 16.81
CA ALA A 171 -22.40 2.69 16.73
C ALA A 171 -22.15 3.97 15.91
N GLY A 172 -23.24 4.55 15.42
CA GLY A 172 -23.22 5.81 14.69
C GLY A 172 -23.10 5.69 13.17
N ASP A 173 -22.78 4.51 12.64
CA ASP A 173 -22.83 4.17 11.21
C ASP A 173 -22.83 2.64 11.04
N VAL A 174 -22.93 2.17 9.80
CA VAL A 174 -22.69 0.77 9.42
C VAL A 174 -21.21 0.61 9.07
N PHE A 175 -20.58 -0.43 9.60
CA PHE A 175 -19.17 -0.72 9.36
C PHE A 175 -18.98 -1.89 8.40
N GLU A 176 -17.81 -1.96 7.77
CA GLU A 176 -17.36 -3.09 6.96
C GLU A 176 -15.85 -3.25 7.09
N THR A 177 -15.34 -4.44 6.78
CA THR A 177 -13.91 -4.74 6.85
C THR A 177 -13.33 -4.83 5.45
N GLU A 178 -12.21 -4.18 5.23
CA GLU A 178 -11.35 -4.28 4.05
C GLU A 178 -10.05 -5.00 4.38
N ASP A 179 -9.54 -5.76 3.42
CA ASP A 179 -8.21 -6.31 3.45
C ASP A 179 -7.21 -5.27 2.92
N GLN A 180 -6.54 -4.56 3.82
CA GLN A 180 -5.67 -3.44 3.41
C GLN A 180 -4.35 -3.89 2.77
N ARG A 181 -4.06 -5.19 2.78
CA ARG A 181 -2.90 -5.75 2.07
C ARG A 181 -3.00 -5.52 0.56
N ASN A 182 -4.21 -5.24 0.01
CA ASN A 182 -4.36 -4.78 -1.37
C ASN A 182 -3.57 -3.48 -1.68
N TRP A 183 -3.29 -2.66 -0.67
CA TRP A 183 -2.45 -1.47 -0.78
C TRP A 183 -1.11 -1.64 -0.09
N THR A 184 -0.72 -2.89 0.21
CA THR A 184 0.49 -3.23 0.96
C THR A 184 0.48 -2.67 2.39
N ASP A 185 -0.69 -2.42 2.99
CA ASP A 185 -0.75 -2.15 4.43
C ASP A 185 -0.86 -3.46 5.21
N ALA A 186 -0.09 -3.58 6.30
CA ALA A 186 -0.03 -4.79 7.09
C ALA A 186 -1.17 -4.89 8.12
N SER A 187 -2.42 -4.83 7.67
CA SER A 187 -3.60 -4.99 8.52
C SER A 187 -4.88 -5.31 7.75
N PHE A 188 -5.91 -5.72 8.49
CA PHE A 188 -7.30 -5.57 8.06
C PHE A 188 -7.87 -4.28 8.65
N LYS A 189 -8.77 -3.59 7.96
CA LYS A 189 -9.40 -2.36 8.48
C LYS A 189 -10.89 -2.49 8.51
N THR A 190 -11.48 -2.32 9.70
CA THR A 190 -12.91 -2.09 9.86
C THR A 190 -13.18 -0.59 9.87
N TYR A 191 -14.07 -0.10 9.00
CA TYR A 191 -14.39 1.32 8.84
C TYR A 191 -15.84 1.54 8.48
N SER A 192 -16.26 2.80 8.59
CA SER A 192 -17.47 3.37 8.01
C SER A 192 -17.12 4.47 7.00
N THR A 193 -18.02 4.96 6.16
CA THR A 193 -19.33 4.40 5.76
C THR A 193 -19.10 3.32 4.67
N PRO A 194 -20.01 2.35 4.46
CA PRO A 194 -19.79 1.28 3.49
C PRO A 194 -19.54 1.78 2.06
N LEU A 195 -18.68 1.11 1.30
CA LEU A 195 -18.32 1.51 -0.08
C LEU A 195 -19.45 1.33 -1.08
N THR A 196 -20.55 0.67 -0.71
CA THR A 196 -21.78 0.59 -1.51
C THR A 196 -22.53 1.92 -1.54
N ILE A 197 -22.27 2.82 -0.59
CA ILE A 197 -22.83 4.17 -0.60
C ILE A 197 -22.09 5.00 -1.66
N PRO A 198 -22.81 5.71 -2.56
CA PRO A 198 -22.19 6.51 -3.60
C PRO A 198 -21.19 7.53 -3.06
N ILE A 199 -20.03 7.62 -3.72
CA ILE A 199 -18.97 8.57 -3.42
C ILE A 199 -18.66 9.46 -4.65
N PRO A 200 -18.23 10.72 -4.45
CA PRO A 200 -18.19 11.41 -3.17
C PRO A 200 -19.59 11.76 -2.65
N ALA A 201 -19.74 11.85 -1.33
CA ALA A 201 -20.98 12.26 -0.68
C ALA A 201 -20.91 13.70 -0.17
N THR A 202 -21.98 14.47 -0.36
CA THR A 202 -22.12 15.84 0.18
C THR A 202 -22.39 15.79 1.68
N VAL A 203 -21.65 16.57 2.46
CA VAL A 203 -21.92 16.85 3.87
C VAL A 203 -22.34 18.31 4.00
N PRO A 204 -23.62 18.61 4.28
CA PRO A 204 -24.08 19.97 4.53
C PRO A 204 -23.47 20.58 5.81
N ALA A 205 -23.27 21.89 5.83
CA ALA A 205 -22.96 22.63 7.05
C ALA A 205 -23.98 22.34 8.17
N GLY A 206 -23.51 22.20 9.41
CA GLY A 206 -24.30 21.82 10.58
C GLY A 206 -24.57 20.32 10.72
N THR A 207 -24.08 19.48 9.79
CA THR A 207 -24.20 18.02 9.94
C THR A 207 -23.36 17.54 11.12
N ILE A 208 -23.99 16.81 12.03
CA ILE A 208 -23.31 16.13 13.15
C ILE A 208 -22.99 14.69 12.74
N VAL A 209 -21.73 14.29 12.94
CA VAL A 209 -21.29 12.90 12.89
C VAL A 209 -20.88 12.50 14.29
N GLU A 210 -21.47 11.44 14.81
CA GLU A 210 -21.08 10.82 16.07
C GLU A 210 -20.94 9.32 15.84
N GLN A 211 -19.78 8.78 16.19
CA GLN A 211 -19.48 7.36 16.08
C GLN A 211 -18.82 6.86 17.34
N ARG A 212 -19.05 5.58 17.64
CA ARG A 212 -18.49 4.92 18.82
C ARG A 212 -17.94 3.56 18.44
N VAL A 213 -16.84 3.20 19.09
CA VAL A 213 -16.35 1.82 19.11
C VAL A 213 -16.07 1.40 20.55
N HIS A 214 -16.59 0.24 20.93
CA HIS A 214 -16.27 -0.40 22.20
C HIS A 214 -15.49 -1.67 21.92
N PHE A 215 -14.27 -1.73 22.42
CA PHE A 215 -13.43 -2.92 22.44
C PHE A 215 -13.63 -3.66 23.76
N GLN A 216 -13.82 -4.97 23.66
CA GLN A 216 -13.94 -5.86 24.81
C GLN A 216 -13.12 -7.14 24.61
N PRO A 217 -12.19 -7.45 25.52
CA PRO A 217 -11.61 -8.78 25.61
C PRO A 217 -12.62 -9.73 26.29
N ILE A 218 -13.28 -10.60 25.52
CA ILE A 218 -14.27 -11.56 26.05
C ILE A 218 -13.57 -12.65 26.86
N SER A 219 -12.46 -13.16 26.34
CA SER A 219 -11.55 -14.05 27.04
C SER A 219 -10.14 -13.83 26.54
N LEU A 220 -9.18 -13.80 27.45
CA LEU A 220 -7.76 -13.65 27.12
C LEU A 220 -7.06 -14.98 27.42
N ALA A 221 -6.21 -15.42 26.49
CA ALA A 221 -5.38 -16.59 26.71
C ALA A 221 -4.25 -16.30 27.69
N ASP A 222 -3.76 -17.32 28.40
CA ASP A 222 -2.62 -17.21 29.31
C ASP A 222 -1.41 -16.57 28.60
N GLU A 223 -0.62 -15.75 29.31
CA GLU A 223 0.51 -14.99 28.73
C GLU A 223 1.56 -15.88 28.02
N THR A 224 1.64 -17.16 28.37
CA THR A 224 2.54 -18.13 27.74
C THR A 224 2.06 -18.66 26.38
N ALA A 225 0.82 -18.34 25.97
CA ALA A 225 0.29 -18.79 24.70
C ALA A 225 1.02 -18.11 23.53
N SER A 226 1.74 -18.92 22.76
CA SER A 226 2.33 -18.53 21.48
C SER A 226 1.40 -18.91 20.34
N ALA A 227 1.19 -18.01 19.37
CA ALA A 227 0.52 -18.39 18.14
C ALA A 227 1.34 -19.49 17.47
N PRO A 228 0.70 -20.47 16.82
CA PRO A 228 1.40 -21.35 15.91
C PRO A 228 2.10 -20.46 14.89
N ILE A 229 3.43 -20.49 14.89
CA ILE A 229 4.20 -19.94 13.78
C ILE A 229 3.83 -20.81 12.60
N ALA A 230 2.96 -20.31 11.72
CA ALA A 230 2.73 -20.98 10.45
C ALA A 230 4.12 -21.21 9.85
N PRO A 231 4.50 -22.46 9.53
CA PRO A 231 5.79 -22.69 8.90
C PRO A 231 5.79 -21.82 7.66
N VAL A 232 6.64 -20.78 7.66
CA VAL A 232 6.99 -20.11 6.42
C VAL A 232 7.65 -21.24 5.65
N ALA A 233 6.93 -21.80 4.68
CA ALA A 233 7.51 -22.74 3.75
C ALA A 233 8.71 -22.01 3.16
N SER A 234 9.90 -22.34 3.68
CA SER A 234 11.15 -21.88 3.16
C SER A 234 11.41 -22.71 1.92
N GLU A 235 10.55 -22.56 0.91
CA GLU A 235 11.07 -22.63 -0.44
C GLU A 235 12.01 -21.43 -0.51
N GLN A 236 13.27 -21.62 -0.11
CA GLN A 236 14.31 -20.70 -0.50
C GLN A 236 14.19 -20.63 -2.01
N PRO A 237 13.84 -19.47 -2.59
CA PRO A 237 13.78 -19.38 -4.03
C PRO A 237 15.15 -19.79 -4.53
N GLU A 238 15.21 -20.80 -5.41
CA GLU A 238 16.48 -21.28 -5.98
C GLU A 238 17.21 -20.15 -6.73
N ASN A 239 16.51 -19.06 -7.05
CA ASN A 239 17.03 -17.91 -7.77
C ASN A 239 17.24 -16.67 -6.89
N THR A 240 18.42 -16.07 -7.01
CA THR A 240 18.72 -14.74 -6.46
C THR A 240 17.74 -13.70 -7.01
N LEU A 241 17.20 -12.87 -6.13
CA LEU A 241 16.31 -11.77 -6.52
C LEU A 241 17.07 -10.80 -7.44
N ARG A 242 16.54 -10.57 -8.66
CA ARG A 242 17.07 -9.54 -9.57
C ARG A 242 16.63 -8.15 -9.12
N ILE A 243 17.58 -7.22 -9.05
CA ILE A 243 17.36 -5.87 -8.56
C ILE A 243 17.65 -4.89 -9.69
N GLY A 244 16.73 -3.97 -9.96
CA GLY A 244 16.94 -2.86 -10.88
C GLY A 244 16.49 -1.54 -10.29
N LEU A 245 16.75 -0.47 -11.04
CA LEU A 245 16.34 0.90 -10.70
C LEU A 245 15.45 1.46 -11.81
N GLY A 246 14.59 2.42 -11.48
CA GLY A 246 13.82 3.19 -12.44
C GLY A 246 14.67 4.25 -13.14
N GLN A 247 14.40 4.49 -14.42
CA GLN A 247 14.93 5.64 -15.14
C GLN A 247 14.22 6.92 -14.68
N ARG A 248 14.98 8.02 -14.57
CA ARG A 248 14.43 9.34 -14.25
C ARG A 248 13.95 10.03 -15.53
N ALA A 249 12.65 9.91 -15.83
CA ALA A 249 12.08 10.44 -17.07
C ALA A 249 11.96 11.97 -17.10
N ASP A 250 11.93 12.63 -15.94
CA ASP A 250 11.73 14.08 -15.81
C ASP A 250 13.02 14.90 -15.69
N GLY A 251 14.17 14.24 -15.86
CA GLY A 251 15.48 14.79 -15.58
C GLY A 251 16.43 14.72 -16.77
N GLN A 252 17.66 15.15 -16.51
CA GLN A 252 18.77 14.91 -17.42
C GLN A 252 19.18 13.43 -17.37
N ARG A 253 19.94 13.01 -18.39
CA ARG A 253 20.63 11.71 -18.38
C ARG A 253 21.66 11.65 -17.25
N LEU A 254 22.07 10.42 -16.92
CA LEU A 254 23.10 10.19 -15.93
C LEU A 254 24.41 10.91 -16.28
N ARG A 255 25.05 11.48 -15.26
CA ARG A 255 26.41 12.04 -15.35
C ARG A 255 27.45 10.99 -15.03
N ASP A 256 28.69 11.24 -15.43
CA ASP A 256 29.82 10.32 -15.23
C ASP A 256 30.04 9.98 -13.73
N THR A 257 29.82 10.94 -12.83
CA THR A 257 29.89 10.76 -11.36
C THR A 257 28.84 9.78 -10.85
N GLU A 258 27.61 9.92 -11.34
CA GLU A 258 26.47 9.05 -10.99
C GLU A 258 26.67 7.65 -11.58
N ILE A 259 27.12 7.55 -12.85
CA ILE A 259 27.45 6.27 -13.51
C ILE A 259 28.54 5.53 -12.73
N ALA A 260 29.61 6.22 -12.35
CA ALA A 260 30.71 5.62 -11.60
C ALA A 260 30.27 5.09 -10.23
N SER A 261 29.30 5.76 -9.59
CA SER A 261 28.70 5.29 -8.33
C SER A 261 27.79 4.09 -8.56
N LEU A 262 26.85 4.18 -9.49
CA LEU A 262 25.88 3.12 -9.78
C LEU A 262 26.53 1.82 -10.27
N LYS A 263 27.66 1.89 -11.00
CA LYS A 263 28.43 0.70 -11.43
C LYS A 263 29.05 -0.11 -10.28
N LYS A 264 29.04 0.40 -9.05
CA LYS A 264 29.46 -0.36 -7.87
C LYS A 264 28.37 -1.34 -7.40
N LEU A 265 27.13 -1.17 -7.86
CA LEU A 265 26.00 -2.05 -7.57
C LEU A 265 25.89 -3.16 -8.62
N VAL A 266 25.37 -4.32 -8.22
CA VAL A 266 25.04 -5.42 -9.14
C VAL A 266 23.59 -5.29 -9.60
N LEU A 267 23.33 -4.33 -10.49
CA LEU A 267 22.01 -4.09 -11.06
C LEU A 267 21.73 -5.05 -12.23
N SER A 268 20.53 -5.61 -12.24
CA SER A 268 20.04 -6.50 -13.30
C SER A 268 19.43 -5.72 -14.46
N HIS A 269 18.74 -4.61 -14.21
CA HIS A 269 18.03 -3.83 -15.24
C HIS A 269 17.87 -2.36 -14.88
N LEU A 270 17.66 -1.54 -15.91
CA LEU A 270 17.09 -0.20 -15.82
C LEU A 270 15.64 -0.26 -16.32
N ARG A 271 14.68 0.06 -15.46
CA ARG A 271 13.26 0.12 -15.85
C ARG A 271 12.96 1.45 -16.53
N ALA A 272 12.32 1.44 -17.70
CA ALA A 272 11.85 2.65 -18.37
C ALA A 272 10.35 2.56 -18.71
N ASP A 273 9.63 3.65 -18.42
CA ASP A 273 8.22 3.81 -18.76
C ASP A 273 8.11 4.47 -20.14
N VAL A 274 7.45 3.82 -21.09
CA VAL A 274 7.32 4.28 -22.49
C VAL A 274 5.85 4.44 -22.83
N PHE A 275 5.39 5.70 -22.85
CA PHE A 275 4.04 6.07 -23.25
C PHE A 275 3.99 6.27 -24.76
N LEU A 276 3.62 5.22 -25.51
CA LEU A 276 3.80 5.16 -26.97
C LEU A 276 2.92 6.14 -27.76
N SER A 277 1.89 6.70 -27.13
CA SER A 277 1.07 7.76 -27.71
C SER A 277 1.67 9.16 -27.52
N SER A 278 2.72 9.31 -26.70
CA SER A 278 3.34 10.61 -26.40
C SER A 278 4.19 11.08 -27.56
N PRO A 279 4.12 12.34 -28.01
CA PRO A 279 4.89 12.80 -29.18
C PRO A 279 6.42 12.69 -29.00
N ASP A 280 6.90 12.63 -27.76
CA ASP A 280 8.30 12.57 -27.36
C ASP A 280 8.75 11.17 -26.88
N TRP A 281 7.94 10.12 -27.09
CA TRP A 281 8.25 8.78 -26.57
C TRP A 281 9.60 8.24 -27.06
N THR A 282 10.02 8.58 -28.29
CA THR A 282 11.30 8.17 -28.86
C THR A 282 12.48 8.81 -28.15
N ASP A 283 12.36 10.08 -27.74
CA ASP A 283 13.41 10.79 -27.03
C ASP A 283 13.59 10.22 -25.61
N HIS A 284 12.47 9.93 -24.93
CA HIS A 284 12.47 9.25 -23.62
C HIS A 284 13.13 7.87 -23.71
N LEU A 285 12.76 7.06 -24.70
CA LEU A 285 13.38 5.76 -24.90
C LEU A 285 14.86 5.88 -25.28
N GLN A 286 15.24 6.87 -26.08
CA GLN A 286 16.64 7.14 -26.42
C GLN A 286 17.48 7.51 -25.18
N ASN A 287 16.92 8.30 -24.28
CA ASN A 287 17.57 8.66 -23.02
C ASN A 287 17.75 7.43 -22.13
N ALA A 288 16.69 6.63 -21.95
CA ALA A 288 16.76 5.38 -21.20
C ALA A 288 17.80 4.40 -21.78
N ARG A 289 17.85 4.26 -23.12
CA ARG A 289 18.88 3.46 -23.81
C ARG A 289 20.29 3.94 -23.50
N SER A 290 20.50 5.25 -23.55
CA SER A 290 21.81 5.84 -23.28
C SER A 290 22.26 5.56 -21.84
N ASP A 291 21.37 5.74 -20.87
CA ASP A 291 21.65 5.46 -19.46
C ASP A 291 21.92 3.96 -19.22
N ALA A 292 21.10 3.09 -19.80
CA ALA A 292 21.28 1.63 -19.72
C ALA A 292 22.62 1.17 -20.32
N GLN A 293 22.99 1.70 -21.49
CA GLN A 293 24.29 1.45 -22.14
C GLN A 293 25.45 1.95 -21.28
N ALA A 294 25.33 3.15 -20.70
CA ALA A 294 26.35 3.72 -19.84
C ALA A 294 26.58 2.88 -18.59
N LEU A 295 25.50 2.32 -18.01
CA LEU A 295 25.55 1.41 -16.86
C LEU A 295 25.96 -0.02 -17.24
N GLY A 296 25.80 -0.43 -18.50
CA GLY A 296 26.08 -1.78 -18.97
C GLY A 296 25.01 -2.81 -18.58
N ILE A 297 23.76 -2.36 -18.44
CA ILE A 297 22.62 -3.20 -18.02
C ILE A 297 21.47 -3.12 -19.05
N PRO A 298 20.63 -4.16 -19.19
CA PRO A 298 19.51 -4.15 -20.11
C PRO A 298 18.32 -3.28 -19.63
N LEU A 299 17.41 -2.96 -20.54
CA LEU A 299 16.15 -2.27 -20.24
C LEU A 299 15.02 -3.24 -19.85
N ASP A 300 14.30 -2.92 -18.78
CA ASP A 300 12.98 -3.48 -18.47
C ASP A 300 11.91 -2.46 -18.87
N LEU A 301 11.16 -2.72 -19.94
CA LEU A 301 10.28 -1.72 -20.55
C LEU A 301 8.85 -1.88 -20.06
N ALA A 302 8.28 -0.84 -19.46
CA ALA A 302 6.84 -0.71 -19.24
C ALA A 302 6.24 0.05 -20.43
N LEU A 303 5.53 -0.64 -21.31
CA LEU A 303 4.94 -0.08 -22.53
C LEU A 303 3.47 0.24 -22.30
N PHE A 304 3.09 1.50 -22.53
CA PHE A 304 1.71 1.96 -22.37
C PHE A 304 1.10 2.31 -23.72
N PHE A 305 -0.02 1.67 -24.04
CA PHE A 305 -0.67 1.74 -25.34
C PHE A 305 -2.01 2.48 -25.27
N SER A 306 -2.27 3.36 -26.24
CA SER A 306 -3.59 3.94 -26.44
C SER A 306 -4.52 2.96 -27.16
N THR A 307 -5.65 3.46 -27.66
CA THR A 307 -6.55 2.68 -28.52
C THR A 307 -5.92 2.31 -29.87
N ASP A 308 -4.89 3.04 -30.33
CA ASP A 308 -4.15 2.76 -31.58
C ASP A 308 -2.94 1.84 -31.38
N SER A 309 -3.09 0.84 -30.51
CA SER A 309 -1.99 0.00 -30.04
C SER A 309 -1.23 -0.78 -31.13
N ALA A 310 -1.83 -1.03 -32.29
CA ALA A 310 -1.16 -1.72 -33.40
C ALA A 310 -0.13 -0.81 -34.09
N LYS A 311 -0.53 0.44 -34.36
CA LYS A 311 0.37 1.43 -34.95
C LYS A 311 1.50 1.74 -33.99
N GLU A 312 1.18 1.98 -32.72
CA GLU A 312 2.16 2.23 -31.66
C GLU A 312 3.18 1.10 -31.52
N LEU A 313 2.75 -0.16 -31.58
CA LEU A 313 3.66 -1.30 -31.57
C LEU A 313 4.53 -1.34 -32.84
N SER A 314 3.96 -1.04 -34.01
CA SER A 314 4.71 -0.98 -35.27
C SER A 314 5.80 0.10 -35.22
N ASP A 315 5.48 1.28 -34.71
CA ASP A 315 6.43 2.39 -34.58
C ASP A 315 7.55 2.05 -33.56
N PHE A 316 7.18 1.42 -32.45
CA PHE A 316 8.14 0.91 -31.46
C PHE A 316 9.12 -0.10 -32.07
N LEU A 317 8.63 -1.07 -32.85
CA LEU A 317 9.48 -2.06 -33.50
C LEU A 317 10.40 -1.42 -34.55
N ALA A 318 9.88 -0.51 -35.37
CA ALA A 318 10.68 0.24 -36.35
C ALA A 318 11.77 1.09 -35.68
N PHE A 319 11.48 1.66 -34.50
CA PHE A 319 12.50 2.30 -33.69
C PHE A 319 13.59 1.30 -33.32
N LEU A 320 13.25 0.13 -32.75
CA LEU A 320 14.24 -0.88 -32.34
C LEU A 320 15.11 -1.40 -33.50
N GLU A 321 14.57 -1.50 -34.71
CA GLU A 321 15.32 -1.88 -35.92
C GLU A 321 16.46 -0.90 -36.24
N THR A 322 16.18 0.40 -36.11
CA THR A 322 17.18 1.47 -36.33
C THR A 322 18.03 1.75 -35.09
N ASN A 323 17.59 1.25 -33.93
CA ASN A 323 18.16 1.54 -32.63
C ASN A 323 18.33 0.25 -31.81
N PRO A 324 19.36 -0.56 -32.08
CA PRO A 324 19.60 -1.81 -31.35
C PRO A 324 19.60 -1.59 -29.84
N THR A 325 18.78 -2.37 -29.13
CA THR A 325 18.51 -2.18 -27.71
C THR A 325 18.53 -3.53 -27.00
N THR A 326 19.29 -3.63 -25.91
CA THR A 326 19.28 -4.82 -25.06
C THR A 326 18.08 -4.75 -24.11
N ILE A 327 17.06 -5.56 -24.38
CA ILE A 327 15.81 -5.60 -23.61
C ILE A 327 15.80 -6.86 -22.75
N GLN A 328 15.60 -6.70 -21.44
CA GLN A 328 15.43 -7.81 -20.50
C GLN A 328 13.99 -8.32 -20.48
N SER A 329 13.00 -7.43 -20.63
CA SER A 329 11.58 -7.77 -20.65
C SER A 329 10.73 -6.58 -21.08
N VAL A 330 9.49 -6.88 -21.46
CA VAL A 330 8.45 -5.88 -21.72
C VAL A 330 7.22 -6.18 -20.88
N SER A 331 6.60 -5.17 -20.29
CA SER A 331 5.29 -5.25 -19.63
C SER A 331 4.29 -4.39 -20.40
N LEU A 332 3.08 -4.90 -20.63
CA LEU A 332 2.10 -4.25 -21.52
C LEU A 332 0.91 -3.69 -20.75
N PHE A 333 0.65 -2.39 -20.83
CA PHE A 333 -0.45 -1.74 -20.12
C PHE A 333 -1.32 -0.93 -21.08
N ASN A 334 -2.63 -0.87 -20.80
CA ASN A 334 -3.48 0.15 -21.43
C ASN A 334 -3.16 1.51 -20.81
N LEU A 335 -3.06 2.54 -21.62
CA LEU A 335 -2.69 3.88 -21.19
C LEU A 335 -3.74 4.50 -20.25
N ALA A 336 -5.02 4.30 -20.55
CA ALA A 336 -6.13 4.97 -19.88
C ALA A 336 -6.31 4.57 -18.41
N ASN A 337 -5.85 3.38 -18.01
CA ASN A 337 -6.03 2.86 -16.65
C ASN A 337 -4.78 2.16 -16.10
N ARG A 338 -3.70 2.07 -16.89
CA ARG A 338 -2.43 1.40 -16.55
C ARG A 338 -2.58 -0.04 -16.07
N ILE A 339 -3.54 -0.74 -16.66
CA ILE A 339 -3.85 -2.14 -16.38
C ILE A 339 -3.79 -2.92 -17.70
N THR A 340 -3.30 -4.15 -17.67
CA THR A 340 -3.31 -5.08 -18.79
C THR A 340 -4.71 -5.64 -19.05
N SER A 341 -5.09 -5.86 -20.31
CA SER A 341 -6.35 -6.51 -20.67
C SER A 341 -6.15 -7.62 -21.71
N ASP A 342 -7.07 -8.59 -21.75
CA ASP A 342 -7.03 -9.67 -22.75
C ASP A 342 -7.10 -9.14 -24.18
N THR A 343 -7.84 -8.05 -24.40
CA THR A 343 -7.91 -7.37 -25.70
C THR A 343 -6.53 -6.84 -26.12
N LEU A 344 -5.79 -6.21 -25.20
CA LEU A 344 -4.43 -5.72 -25.47
C LEU A 344 -3.48 -6.89 -25.76
N LEU A 345 -3.48 -7.90 -24.88
CA LEU A 345 -2.56 -9.03 -24.98
C LEU A 345 -2.78 -9.86 -26.24
N THR A 346 -4.02 -10.24 -26.54
CA THR A 346 -4.36 -11.05 -27.73
C THR A 346 -3.92 -10.36 -29.02
N LYS A 347 -3.97 -9.02 -29.05
CA LYS A 347 -3.58 -8.21 -30.20
C LYS A 347 -2.05 -8.10 -30.34
N LEU A 348 -1.32 -7.86 -29.25
CA LEU A 348 0.10 -7.48 -29.32
C LEU A 348 1.08 -8.62 -29.07
N VAL A 349 0.73 -9.58 -28.21
CA VAL A 349 1.63 -10.69 -27.82
C VAL A 349 2.11 -11.50 -29.03
N PRO A 350 1.26 -11.92 -29.99
CA PRO A 350 1.72 -12.70 -31.14
C PRO A 350 2.78 -11.97 -31.98
N ILE A 351 2.62 -10.66 -32.16
CA ILE A 351 3.55 -9.81 -32.93
C ILE A 351 4.88 -9.69 -32.16
N LEU A 352 4.83 -9.38 -30.86
CA LEU A 352 6.01 -9.29 -30.01
C LEU A 352 6.78 -10.61 -29.94
N ARG A 353 6.11 -11.76 -29.87
CA ARG A 353 6.77 -13.07 -29.90
C ARG A 353 7.46 -13.36 -31.22
N ALA A 354 6.91 -12.89 -32.34
CA ALA A 354 7.54 -13.06 -33.65
C ALA A 354 8.79 -12.20 -33.80
N GLN A 355 8.77 -10.96 -33.30
CA GLN A 355 9.84 -9.97 -33.49
C GLN A 355 10.89 -9.98 -32.38
N LEU A 356 10.50 -10.34 -31.15
CA LEU A 356 11.33 -10.39 -29.95
C LEU A 356 11.20 -11.77 -29.25
N PRO A 357 11.56 -12.88 -29.91
CA PRO A 357 11.21 -14.23 -29.46
C PRO A 357 11.81 -14.64 -28.10
N THR A 358 12.91 -14.01 -27.69
CA THR A 358 13.60 -14.31 -26.43
C THR A 358 13.21 -13.36 -25.29
N VAL A 359 12.48 -12.28 -25.58
CA VAL A 359 12.13 -11.26 -24.59
C VAL A 359 10.88 -11.71 -23.81
N PRO A 360 10.96 -11.88 -22.48
CA PRO A 360 9.80 -12.17 -21.66
C PRO A 360 8.77 -11.05 -21.70
N ILE A 361 7.50 -11.42 -21.82
CA ILE A 361 6.35 -10.50 -21.86
C ILE A 361 5.57 -10.61 -20.55
N GLY A 362 5.28 -9.48 -19.93
CA GLY A 362 4.55 -9.37 -18.67
C GLY A 362 3.23 -8.63 -18.79
N GLY A 363 2.36 -8.88 -17.81
CA GLY A 363 1.09 -8.16 -17.63
C GLY A 363 0.74 -7.95 -16.16
N GLY A 364 -0.24 -7.10 -15.90
CA GLY A 364 -0.68 -6.74 -14.56
C GLY A 364 -1.09 -5.28 -14.50
N THR A 365 -0.47 -4.52 -13.62
CA THR A 365 -0.73 -3.09 -13.48
C THR A 365 0.52 -2.30 -13.14
N ASP A 366 0.51 -1.02 -13.47
CA ASP A 366 1.50 -0.05 -12.99
C ASP A 366 1.15 0.50 -11.58
N ALA A 367 -0.03 0.14 -11.05
CA ALA A 367 -0.61 0.61 -9.79
C ALA A 367 -0.45 -0.42 -8.65
N ASN A 368 -1.34 -0.40 -7.64
CA ASN A 368 -1.26 -1.25 -6.45
C ASN A 368 -1.73 -2.69 -6.73
N PHE A 369 -1.51 -3.57 -5.76
CA PHE A 369 -2.06 -4.92 -5.81
C PHE A 369 -3.60 -4.95 -5.87
N ALA A 370 -4.27 -3.93 -5.34
CA ALA A 370 -5.71 -3.74 -5.46
C ALA A 370 -6.17 -3.79 -6.92
N GLU A 371 -5.50 -3.03 -7.80
CA GLU A 371 -5.80 -2.99 -9.22
C GLU A 371 -5.50 -4.34 -9.89
N PHE A 372 -4.39 -4.98 -9.52
CA PHE A 372 -4.04 -6.32 -10.01
C PHE A 372 -5.08 -7.39 -9.64
N ASN A 373 -5.50 -7.43 -8.37
CA ASN A 373 -6.40 -8.45 -7.83
C ASN A 373 -7.84 -8.30 -8.35
N ARG A 374 -8.27 -7.04 -8.57
CA ARG A 374 -9.61 -6.69 -9.07
C ARG A 374 -9.74 -6.83 -10.58
N ASN A 375 -8.66 -6.67 -11.35
CA ASN A 375 -8.68 -6.66 -12.81
C ASN A 375 -7.92 -7.86 -13.38
N ARG A 376 -8.53 -9.05 -13.25
CA ARG A 376 -7.94 -10.31 -13.73
C ARG A 376 -7.95 -10.36 -15.26
N PHE A 377 -6.95 -11.03 -15.81
CA PHE A 377 -6.81 -11.29 -17.25
C PHE A 377 -6.28 -12.72 -17.45
N THR A 378 -6.23 -13.17 -18.69
CA THR A 378 -5.73 -14.50 -19.07
C THR A 378 -4.21 -14.57 -18.89
N TYR A 379 -3.77 -15.06 -17.73
CA TYR A 379 -2.34 -15.10 -17.36
C TYR A 379 -1.47 -16.00 -18.26
N ASP A 380 -2.07 -16.93 -19.01
CA ASP A 380 -1.34 -17.79 -19.96
C ASP A 380 -0.78 -17.02 -21.16
N LEU A 381 -1.27 -15.81 -21.42
CA LEU A 381 -0.75 -14.94 -22.47
C LEU A 381 0.58 -14.27 -22.11
N VAL A 382 1.03 -14.36 -20.85
CA VAL A 382 2.24 -13.70 -20.36
C VAL A 382 3.18 -14.67 -19.64
N ASP A 383 4.47 -14.33 -19.58
CA ASP A 383 5.50 -15.11 -18.89
C ASP A 383 5.62 -14.75 -17.41
N PHE A 384 5.21 -13.55 -17.02
CA PHE A 384 5.28 -13.07 -15.65
C PHE A 384 4.17 -12.05 -15.36
N VAL A 385 3.89 -11.83 -14.08
CA VAL A 385 2.95 -10.80 -13.61
C VAL A 385 3.66 -9.69 -12.86
N THR A 386 3.10 -8.48 -12.90
CA THR A 386 3.69 -7.30 -12.27
C THR A 386 2.67 -6.34 -11.66
N PHE A 387 3.08 -5.69 -10.57
CA PHE A 387 2.39 -4.58 -9.91
C PHE A 387 3.41 -3.71 -9.13
N SER A 388 2.99 -2.50 -8.75
CA SER A 388 3.80 -1.57 -7.95
C SER A 388 3.50 -1.69 -6.46
N ILE A 389 4.45 -1.27 -5.62
CA ILE A 389 4.30 -1.20 -4.16
C ILE A 389 4.69 0.21 -3.68
N ASN A 390 3.88 0.76 -2.79
CA ASN A 390 4.21 1.90 -1.96
C ASN A 390 3.55 1.73 -0.57
N PRO A 391 4.23 2.12 0.53
CA PRO A 391 3.74 1.91 1.89
C PRO A 391 2.86 3.04 2.44
N GLN A 392 2.41 3.99 1.61
CA GLN A 392 1.83 5.27 2.06
C GLN A 392 0.40 5.53 1.53
N VAL A 393 -0.42 4.50 1.33
CA VAL A 393 -1.81 4.70 0.86
C VAL A 393 -2.73 5.16 2.00
N HIS A 394 -2.52 4.66 3.22
CA HIS A 394 -3.44 4.92 4.33
C HIS A 394 -2.90 5.78 5.45
N ALA A 395 -1.63 5.60 5.81
CA ALA A 395 -0.94 6.38 6.82
C ALA A 395 0.48 6.71 6.34
N PHE A 396 1.07 7.73 6.94
CA PHE A 396 2.28 8.37 6.44
C PHE A 396 3.38 8.46 7.48
N ASP A 397 3.19 7.95 8.70
CA ASP A 397 4.22 7.98 9.74
C ASP A 397 5.25 6.87 9.54
N ASN A 398 6.45 7.07 10.09
CA ASN A 398 7.57 6.14 9.92
C ASN A 398 7.29 4.74 10.48
N GLN A 399 6.54 4.67 11.60
CA GLN A 399 6.22 3.40 12.23
C GLN A 399 5.32 2.57 11.32
N THR A 400 4.22 3.14 10.81
CA THR A 400 3.32 2.41 9.90
C THR A 400 4.00 2.06 8.57
N ILE A 401 4.83 2.94 8.02
CA ILE A 401 5.60 2.61 6.79
C ILE A 401 6.50 1.37 7.00
N MET A 402 7.11 1.23 8.18
CA MET A 402 7.93 0.07 8.51
C MET A 402 7.09 -1.19 8.78
N GLU A 403 5.99 -1.07 9.52
CA GLU A 403 5.05 -2.17 9.77
C GLU A 403 4.51 -2.77 8.47
N ASN A 404 4.22 -1.90 7.49
CA ASN A 404 3.67 -2.26 6.19
C ASN A 404 4.58 -3.15 5.33
N VAL A 405 5.89 -3.22 5.63
CA VAL A 405 6.81 -4.09 4.91
C VAL A 405 6.36 -5.56 4.96
N ALA A 406 5.75 -6.00 6.06
CA ALA A 406 5.28 -7.38 6.22
C ALA A 406 4.24 -7.80 5.15
N ALA A 407 3.37 -6.87 4.72
CA ALA A 407 2.34 -7.16 3.73
C ALA A 407 2.89 -7.44 2.32
N GLN A 408 4.16 -7.07 2.06
CA GLN A 408 4.80 -7.34 0.77
C GLN A 408 4.93 -8.85 0.49
N ALA A 409 5.09 -9.68 1.53
CA ALA A 409 5.06 -11.13 1.35
C ALA A 409 3.68 -11.61 0.90
N ASP A 410 2.61 -11.05 1.46
CA ASP A 410 1.25 -11.50 1.21
C ASP A 410 0.78 -11.15 -0.20
N VAL A 411 1.18 -9.99 -0.74
CA VAL A 411 0.88 -9.64 -2.14
C VAL A 411 1.60 -10.56 -3.12
N VAL A 412 2.85 -10.96 -2.83
CA VAL A 412 3.58 -11.93 -3.67
C VAL A 412 2.94 -13.31 -3.60
N ARG A 413 2.64 -13.82 -2.40
CA ARG A 413 1.98 -15.12 -2.20
C ARG A 413 0.61 -15.17 -2.88
N SER A 414 -0.17 -14.10 -2.70
CA SER A 414 -1.49 -13.99 -3.33
C SER A 414 -1.38 -13.91 -4.85
N ALA A 415 -0.43 -13.14 -5.39
CA ALA A 415 -0.18 -13.09 -6.83
C ALA A 415 0.19 -14.47 -7.40
N ARG A 416 1.11 -15.21 -6.75
CA ARG A 416 1.47 -16.57 -7.16
C ARG A 416 0.27 -17.49 -7.16
N TYR A 417 -0.53 -17.48 -6.10
CA TYR A 417 -1.74 -18.29 -6.02
C TYR A 417 -2.74 -17.95 -7.14
N LEU A 418 -3.04 -16.66 -7.33
CA LEU A 418 -4.00 -16.18 -8.33
C LEU A 418 -3.61 -16.51 -9.77
N THR A 419 -2.32 -16.66 -10.03
CA THR A 419 -1.76 -16.78 -11.39
C THR A 419 -1.24 -18.18 -11.70
N ASN A 420 -1.54 -19.16 -10.86
CA ASN A 420 -1.01 -20.52 -11.00
C ASN A 420 0.54 -20.54 -11.04
N ASN A 421 1.17 -19.87 -10.06
CA ASN A 421 2.62 -19.76 -9.87
C ASN A 421 3.38 -19.07 -11.01
N LYS A 422 2.78 -18.11 -11.73
CA LYS A 422 3.55 -17.26 -12.63
C LYS A 422 4.64 -16.51 -11.84
N PRO A 423 5.85 -16.31 -12.41
CA PRO A 423 6.86 -15.45 -11.81
C PRO A 423 6.30 -14.07 -11.48
N VAL A 424 6.49 -13.63 -10.24
CA VAL A 424 6.03 -12.32 -9.77
C VAL A 424 7.19 -11.33 -9.79
N ARG A 425 6.99 -10.20 -10.48
CA ARG A 425 7.93 -9.07 -10.49
C ARG A 425 7.27 -7.88 -9.81
N ILE A 426 7.99 -7.18 -8.95
CA ILE A 426 7.48 -5.94 -8.33
C ILE A 426 8.13 -4.77 -9.04
N SER A 427 7.34 -4.06 -9.82
CA SER A 427 7.82 -2.96 -10.63
C SER A 427 6.70 -1.90 -10.65
N ALA A 428 6.82 -0.76 -9.96
CA ALA A 428 7.98 -0.23 -9.22
C ALA A 428 7.74 -0.21 -7.71
N VAL A 429 8.82 -0.12 -6.93
CA VAL A 429 8.80 0.06 -5.47
C VAL A 429 9.30 1.46 -5.13
N THR A 430 8.42 2.27 -4.52
CA THR A 430 8.70 3.66 -4.11
C THR A 430 8.13 3.92 -2.72
N LEU A 431 8.59 4.98 -2.04
CA LEU A 431 7.99 5.38 -0.76
C LEU A 431 6.65 6.08 -0.96
N LEU A 432 6.55 7.00 -1.93
CA LEU A 432 5.30 7.65 -2.30
C LEU A 432 4.65 6.98 -3.51
N PRO A 433 3.31 7.05 -3.64
CA PRO A 433 2.65 6.63 -4.87
C PRO A 433 3.14 7.48 -6.07
N ARG A 434 3.38 6.84 -7.21
CA ARG A 434 3.82 7.53 -8.44
C ARG A 434 2.68 8.30 -9.13
N PHE A 435 1.44 7.91 -8.88
CA PHE A 435 0.21 8.54 -9.34
C PHE A 435 -0.96 8.04 -8.49
N ASN A 436 -2.13 8.70 -8.60
CA ASN A 436 -3.35 8.25 -7.93
C ASN A 436 -4.22 7.41 -8.91
N PRO A 437 -4.34 6.09 -8.72
CA PRO A 437 -5.14 5.24 -9.62
C PRO A 437 -6.66 5.45 -9.48
N ALA A 438 -7.12 6.14 -8.42
CA ALA A 438 -8.53 6.49 -8.26
C ALA A 438 -8.95 7.70 -9.10
N LEU A 439 -7.98 8.45 -9.64
CA LEU A 439 -8.24 9.61 -10.49
C LEU A 439 -8.09 9.23 -11.96
N SER A 440 -8.86 9.90 -12.82
CA SER A 440 -8.64 9.83 -14.27
C SER A 440 -7.19 10.21 -14.57
N THR A 441 -6.47 9.37 -15.32
CA THR A 441 -5.12 9.67 -15.76
C THR A 441 -5.18 10.71 -16.87
N THR A 442 -5.32 11.99 -16.50
CA THR A 442 -5.17 13.09 -17.45
C THR A 442 -3.72 13.17 -17.91
N PHE A 443 -3.54 13.41 -19.21
CA PHE A 443 -2.26 13.77 -19.79
C PHE A 443 -2.09 15.30 -19.74
N PRO A 444 -0.89 15.83 -19.40
CA PRO A 444 0.32 15.09 -19.01
C PRO A 444 0.23 14.52 -17.58
N ILE A 445 0.89 13.39 -17.35
CA ILE A 445 1.00 12.78 -16.02
C ILE A 445 1.80 13.74 -15.12
N PRO A 446 1.28 14.18 -13.97
CA PRO A 446 2.04 15.01 -13.04
C PRO A 446 3.33 14.33 -12.60
N LEU A 447 4.39 15.12 -12.38
CA LEU A 447 5.63 14.59 -11.86
C LEU A 447 5.43 13.95 -10.48
N PRO A 448 5.99 12.76 -10.22
CA PRO A 448 5.92 12.15 -8.90
C PRO A 448 6.54 13.06 -7.84
N LEU A 449 5.87 13.18 -6.70
CA LEU A 449 6.39 13.88 -5.54
C LEU A 449 7.62 13.16 -4.97
N THR A 450 8.49 13.91 -4.34
CA THR A 450 9.67 13.37 -3.65
C THR A 450 9.36 13.14 -2.18
N ASP A 451 9.65 11.92 -1.69
CA ASP A 451 9.55 11.63 -0.27
C ASP A 451 10.76 12.22 0.47
N PRO A 452 10.58 13.01 1.54
CA PRO A 452 11.70 13.58 2.29
C PRO A 452 12.60 12.52 2.93
N ARG A 453 12.14 11.27 3.07
CA ARG A 453 12.93 10.15 3.60
C ARG A 453 13.86 9.54 2.58
N GLN A 454 13.71 9.82 1.28
CA GLN A 454 14.46 9.16 0.20
C GLN A 454 15.97 9.22 0.42
N SER A 455 16.49 10.36 0.87
CA SER A 455 17.91 10.60 1.13
C SER A 455 18.36 10.24 2.56
N THR A 456 17.52 9.55 3.35
CA THR A 456 17.78 9.27 4.77
C THR A 456 18.07 7.79 5.04
N HIS A 457 18.59 7.48 6.23
CA HIS A 457 18.78 6.09 6.68
C HIS A 457 17.46 5.32 6.79
N PHE A 458 16.33 6.00 7.00
CA PHE A 458 15.02 5.34 7.03
C PHE A 458 14.72 4.63 5.71
N ALA A 459 14.97 5.27 4.56
CA ALA A 459 14.80 4.63 3.26
C ALA A 459 15.73 3.41 3.10
N ALA A 460 16.96 3.49 3.61
CA ALA A 460 17.90 2.36 3.57
C ALA A 460 17.41 1.15 4.38
N ASP A 461 16.98 1.38 5.62
CA ASP A 461 16.48 0.32 6.50
C ASP A 461 15.19 -0.30 5.96
N TRP A 462 14.27 0.53 5.45
CA TRP A 462 13.03 0.09 4.83
C TRP A 462 13.30 -0.75 3.57
N THR A 463 14.20 -0.30 2.68
CA THR A 463 14.56 -1.03 1.46
C THR A 463 15.23 -2.35 1.76
N LYS A 464 16.09 -2.41 2.80
CA LYS A 464 16.69 -3.67 3.24
C LYS A 464 15.63 -4.68 3.70
N ALA A 465 14.67 -4.24 4.51
CA ALA A 465 13.58 -5.09 4.97
C ALA A 465 12.66 -5.54 3.81
N SER A 466 12.29 -4.59 2.94
CA SER A 466 11.52 -4.82 1.70
C SER A 466 12.16 -5.89 0.82
N ARG A 467 13.47 -5.76 0.55
CA ARG A 467 14.24 -6.74 -0.24
C ARG A 467 14.20 -8.13 0.37
N GLN A 468 14.45 -8.24 1.68
CA GLN A 468 14.45 -9.52 2.39
C GLN A 468 13.08 -10.21 2.34
N ILE A 469 12.01 -9.44 2.57
CA ILE A 469 10.64 -9.95 2.55
C ILE A 469 10.21 -10.37 1.13
N LEU A 470 10.46 -9.56 0.12
CA LEU A 470 10.10 -9.87 -1.27
C LEU A 470 10.87 -11.08 -1.79
N GLN A 471 12.16 -11.18 -1.48
CA GLN A 471 12.95 -12.36 -1.80
C GLN A 471 12.40 -13.59 -1.08
N GLY A 472 12.17 -13.51 0.24
CA GLY A 472 11.63 -14.64 1.02
C GLY A 472 10.23 -15.10 0.59
N ALA A 473 9.44 -14.23 -0.05
CA ALA A 473 8.13 -14.57 -0.59
C ALA A 473 8.17 -15.15 -2.02
N GLY A 474 9.33 -15.10 -2.70
CA GLY A 474 9.52 -15.64 -4.04
C GLY A 474 9.29 -14.66 -5.19
N ALA A 475 9.44 -13.35 -4.95
CA ALA A 475 9.55 -12.40 -6.06
C ALA A 475 10.83 -12.67 -6.86
N VAL A 476 10.75 -12.63 -8.20
CA VAL A 476 11.90 -12.96 -9.07
C VAL A 476 12.67 -11.72 -9.56
N SER A 477 12.05 -10.55 -9.46
CA SER A 477 12.62 -9.27 -9.90
C SER A 477 11.95 -8.12 -9.17
N VAL A 478 12.72 -7.11 -8.77
CA VAL A 478 12.21 -5.88 -8.17
C VAL A 478 12.89 -4.66 -8.79
N THR A 479 12.12 -3.60 -9.04
CA THR A 479 12.64 -2.28 -9.44
C THR A 479 12.43 -1.30 -8.30
N TYR A 480 13.51 -0.80 -7.69
CA TYR A 480 13.44 0.21 -6.62
C TYR A 480 13.75 1.60 -7.15
N PHE A 481 12.95 2.60 -6.73
CA PHE A 481 13.24 4.03 -6.89
C PHE A 481 13.66 4.44 -8.30
N GLU A 482 14.26 5.62 -8.43
CA GLU A 482 14.97 6.04 -9.64
C GLU A 482 16.48 5.82 -9.49
N THR A 483 17.23 5.93 -10.59
CA THR A 483 18.69 5.89 -10.56
C THR A 483 19.25 7.08 -9.79
N HIS A 484 18.81 8.29 -10.13
CA HIS A 484 19.41 9.52 -9.63
C HIS A 484 18.39 10.65 -9.41
N GLY A 485 18.83 11.75 -8.80
CA GLY A 485 18.02 12.91 -8.48
C GLY A 485 17.18 12.74 -7.20
N PRO A 486 16.19 13.61 -6.98
CA PRO A 486 15.45 13.67 -5.70
C PRO A 486 14.76 12.36 -5.29
N ARG A 487 14.33 11.55 -6.26
CA ARG A 487 13.69 10.24 -6.06
C ARG A 487 14.64 9.06 -6.29
N GLY A 488 15.92 9.36 -6.53
CA GLY A 488 16.94 8.37 -6.85
C GLY A 488 17.63 7.79 -5.63
N ILE A 489 18.78 7.16 -5.87
CA ILE A 489 19.68 6.66 -4.82
C ILE A 489 21.04 7.38 -4.82
N VAL A 490 21.28 8.21 -5.84
CA VAL A 490 22.40 9.15 -5.94
C VAL A 490 21.87 10.49 -6.45
N ASP A 491 22.55 11.58 -6.13
CA ASP A 491 22.31 12.88 -6.72
C ASP A 491 23.64 13.61 -6.84
N ASP A 492 24.16 13.68 -8.08
CA ASP A 492 25.52 14.14 -8.35
C ASP A 492 26.61 13.30 -7.65
N GLU A 493 27.47 13.97 -6.88
CA GLU A 493 28.48 13.36 -6.02
C GLU A 493 27.90 12.78 -4.73
N THR A 494 26.62 13.06 -4.43
CA THR A 494 25.97 12.59 -3.20
C THR A 494 25.42 11.18 -3.39
N VAL A 495 25.90 10.23 -2.58
CA VAL A 495 25.33 8.89 -2.50
C VAL A 495 24.37 8.84 -1.31
N PHE A 496 23.09 8.54 -1.55
CA PHE A 496 22.11 8.44 -0.48
C PHE A 496 22.30 7.15 0.34
N PRO A 497 21.91 7.11 1.62
CA PRO A 497 22.07 5.91 2.46
C PRO A 497 21.44 4.64 1.86
N VAL A 498 20.33 4.79 1.13
CA VAL A 498 19.63 3.68 0.46
C VAL A 498 20.48 2.96 -0.58
N PHE A 499 21.48 3.62 -1.17
CA PHE A 499 22.45 2.98 -2.05
C PHE A 499 23.12 1.76 -1.41
N ASN A 500 23.51 1.89 -0.13
CA ASN A 500 24.20 0.82 0.59
C ASN A 500 23.29 -0.38 0.90
N SER A 501 21.98 -0.21 0.85
CA SER A 501 21.03 -1.32 1.03
C SER A 501 20.96 -2.25 -0.19
N LEU A 502 21.50 -1.81 -1.32
CA LEU A 502 21.49 -2.51 -2.61
C LEU A 502 22.86 -3.08 -3.00
N LEU A 503 23.88 -2.91 -2.16
CA LEU A 503 25.19 -3.53 -2.32
C LEU A 503 25.14 -5.07 -2.21
#